data_AF-A0A7W8RNR4-F1
#
_entry.id   AF-A0A7W8RNR4-F1
#
_cell.length_a   1.000
_cell.length_b   1.000
_cell.length_c   1.000
_cell.angle_alpha   90.00
_cell.angle_beta   90.00
_cell.angle_gamma   90.00
#
_symmetry.space_group_name_H-M   'P 1'
#
loop_
_entity.id
_entity.type
_entity.pdbx_description
1 polymer ?
#
loop_
_entity_poly.entity_id
_entity_poly.type
_entity_poly.pdbx_seq_one_letter_code
_entity_poly.pdbx_strand_id
1 'polypeptide(L)' 'MNSHIRYKGYEVEAATQSLPNGLFAANLTIEQRDENTRKAYSFDALDYFFDEEHALAYASDWGRMWIDNHQ' A
#
# COMPACT_ATOMS: atom_id res chain seq x y z
N MET A 1 8.48 6.97 4.57
CA MET A 1 7.30 7.87 4.55
C MET A 1 6.06 7.00 4.44
N ASN A 2 4.93 7.39 5.04
CA ASN A 2 3.69 6.62 4.93
C ASN A 2 2.56 7.52 4.42
N SER A 3 1.74 6.98 3.53
CA SER A 3 0.57 7.62 2.96
C SER A 3 -0.65 6.79 3.34
N HIS A 4 -1.60 7.39 4.02
CA HIS A 4 -2.82 6.72 4.46
C HIS A 4 -4.04 7.34 3.78
N ILE A 5 -4.78 6.53 3.03
CA ILE A 5 -5.91 6.96 2.21
C ILE A 5 -7.12 6.08 2.53
N ARG A 6 -8.30 6.70 2.62
CA ARG A 6 -9.57 5.95 2.67
C ARG A 6 -10.20 5.92 1.29
N TYR A 7 -10.51 4.73 0.79
CA TYR A 7 -11.06 4.54 -0.54
C TYR A 7 -12.09 3.41 -0.55
N LYS A 8 -13.33 3.73 -0.94
CA LYS A 8 -14.45 2.76 -1.08
C LYS A 8 -14.68 1.84 0.13
N GLY A 9 -14.50 2.36 1.35
CA GLY A 9 -14.68 1.59 2.60
C GLY A 9 -13.43 0.80 3.04
N TYR A 10 -12.32 0.94 2.31
CA TYR A 10 -11.02 0.42 2.69
C TYR A 10 -10.12 1.53 3.22
N GLU A 11 -9.29 1.21 4.20
CA GLU A 11 -8.12 1.99 4.62
C GLU A 11 -6.90 1.42 3.89
N VAL A 12 -6.23 2.26 3.11
CA VAL A 12 -5.04 1.94 2.34
C VAL A 12 -3.87 2.65 2.97
N GLU A 13 -2.94 1.89 3.55
CA GLU A 13 -1.67 2.39 4.07
C GLU A 13 -0.55 1.97 3.12
N ALA A 14 -0.05 2.93 2.35
CA ALA A 14 1.17 2.77 1.58
C ALA A 14 2.36 3.19 2.45
N ALA A 15 3.41 2.37 2.43
CA ALA A 15 4.62 2.60 3.19
C ALA A 15 5.84 2.27 2.35
N THR A 16 6.96 2.89 2.69
CA THR A 16 8.24 2.62 2.06
C THR A 16 9.23 2.06 3.07
N GLN A 17 10.00 1.07 2.64
CA GLN A 17 11.06 0.48 3.45
C GLN A 17 12.39 0.65 2.73
N SER A 18 13.32 1.41 3.33
CA SER A 18 14.69 1.52 2.85
C SER A 18 15.45 0.20 3.07
N LEU A 19 16.13 -0.27 2.03
CA LEU A 19 16.90 -1.50 2.04
C LEU A 19 18.42 -1.23 2.06
N PRO A 20 19.23 -2.17 2.56
CA PRO A 20 20.69 -2.00 2.64
C PRO A 20 21.39 -1.85 1.27
N ASN A 21 20.73 -2.25 0.19
CA ASN A 21 21.23 -2.12 -1.19
C ASN A 21 20.96 -0.72 -1.79
N GLY A 22 20.35 0.20 -1.04
CA GLY A 22 20.02 1.55 -1.50
C GLY A 22 18.69 1.67 -2.24
N LEU A 23 17.88 0.59 -2.29
CA LEU A 23 16.54 0.62 -2.84
C LEU A 23 15.49 0.87 -1.76
N PHE A 24 14.31 1.30 -2.17
CA PHE A 24 13.11 1.41 -1.37
C PHE A 24 12.10 0.36 -1.83
N ALA A 25 11.68 -0.51 -0.92
CA ALA A 25 10.58 -1.43 -1.17
C ALA A 25 9.24 -0.69 -0.99
N ALA A 26 8.35 -0.86 -1.96
CA ALA A 26 6.98 -0.38 -1.91
C ALA A 26 6.12 -1.40 -1.14
N ASN A 27 5.70 -1.04 0.06
CA ASN A 27 4.87 -1.87 0.93
C ASN A 27 3.46 -1.30 1.01
N LEU A 28 2.48 -2.17 1.20
CA LEU A 28 1.09 -1.78 1.20
C LEU A 28 0.28 -2.63 2.17
N THR A 29 -0.54 -1.97 2.98
CA THR A 29 -1.59 -2.62 3.78
C THR A 29 -2.95 -2.06 3.39
N ILE A 30 -3.92 -2.94 3.18
CA ILE A 30 -5.30 -2.61 2.88
C ILE A 30 -6.19 -3.25 3.95
N GLU A 31 -6.87 -2.44 4.74
CA GLU A 31 -7.86 -2.89 5.71
C GLU A 31 -9.27 -2.56 5.23
N GLN A 32 -10.13 -3.57 5.12
CA GLN A 32 -11.57 -3.36 5.02
C GLN A 32 -12.13 -3.19 6.42
N ARG A 33 -12.69 -2.01 6.71
CA ARG A 33 -13.47 -1.77 7.94
C ARG A 33 -14.95 -1.76 7.59
N ASP A 34 -15.58 -2.92 7.66
CA ASP A 34 -17.04 -3.05 7.68
C ASP A 34 -17.49 -3.33 9.13
N GLU A 35 -18.71 -2.94 9.48
CA GLU A 35 -19.27 -3.04 10.83
C GLU A 35 -19.27 -4.49 11.36
N ASN A 36 -19.29 -5.47 10.46
CA ASN A 36 -19.29 -6.90 10.78
C ASN A 36 -18.05 -7.67 10.30
N THR A 37 -17.12 -7.04 9.59
CA THR A 37 -15.98 -7.77 9.01
C THR A 37 -14.74 -6.89 8.94
N ARG A 38 -13.66 -7.38 9.58
CA ARG A 38 -12.33 -6.80 9.47
C ARG A 38 -11.45 -7.74 8.65
N LYS A 39 -11.23 -7.40 7.37
CA LYS A 39 -10.25 -8.08 6.53
C LYS A 39 -9.05 -7.17 6.35
N ALA A 40 -7.86 -7.72 6.49
CA ALA A 40 -6.62 -7.00 6.23
C ALA A 40 -5.81 -7.79 5.21
N TYR A 41 -5.23 -7.06 4.26
CA TYR A 41 -4.36 -7.57 3.23
C TYR A 41 -3.05 -6.80 3.28
N SER A 42 -1.96 -7.50 3.51
CA SER A 42 -0.63 -6.90 3.53
C SER A 42 0.19 -7.45 2.37
N PHE A 43 0.88 -6.53 1.68
CA PHE A 43 1.74 -6.81 0.56
C PHE A 43 3.10 -6.18 0.85
N ASP A 44 4.08 -7.04 1.05
CA ASP A 44 5.47 -6.63 1.25
C ASP A 44 6.20 -6.60 -0.08
N ALA A 45 6.94 -5.53 -0.34
CA ALA A 45 7.76 -5.32 -1.51
C ALA A 45 7.05 -5.62 -2.85
N LEU A 46 5.96 -4.89 -3.11
CA LEU A 46 5.24 -4.92 -4.40
C LEU A 46 6.19 -4.69 -5.58
N ASP A 47 7.13 -3.76 -5.40
CA ASP A 47 8.25 -3.50 -6.31
C ASP A 47 9.35 -2.73 -5.55
N TYR A 48 10.51 -2.53 -6.20
CA TYR A 48 11.67 -1.84 -5.65
C TYR A 48 12.03 -0.62 -6.49
N PHE A 49 12.22 0.51 -5.83
CA PHE A 49 12.53 1.78 -6.48
C PHE A 49 13.82 2.38 -5.93
N PHE A 50 14.51 3.20 -6.72
CA PHE A 50 15.66 3.98 -6.26
C PHE A 50 15.24 5.21 -5.45
N ASP A 51 13.97 5.58 -5.51
CA ASP A 51 13.43 6.79 -4.91
C ASP A 51 12.24 6.47 -4.00
N GLU A 52 12.24 7.06 -2.81
CA GLU A 52 11.24 6.80 -1.78
C GLU A 52 9.87 7.34 -2.18
N GLU A 53 9.79 8.52 -2.81
CA GLU A 53 8.51 9.12 -3.21
C GLU A 53 7.84 8.30 -4.31
N HIS A 54 8.64 7.77 -5.26
CA HIS A 54 8.14 6.85 -6.29
C HIS A 54 7.60 5.55 -5.70
N ALA A 55 8.33 4.93 -4.76
CA ALA A 55 7.86 3.72 -4.09
C ALA A 55 6.52 3.95 -3.37
N LEU A 56 6.39 5.10 -2.69
CA LEU A 56 5.18 5.44 -1.95
C LEU A 56 3.99 5.73 -2.87
N ALA A 57 4.21 6.52 -3.93
CA ALA A 57 3.18 6.84 -4.92
C ALA A 57 2.69 5.56 -5.61
N TYR A 58 3.63 4.69 -6.01
CA TYR A 58 3.32 3.40 -6.62
C TYR A 58 2.47 2.51 -5.71
N ALA A 59 2.87 2.32 -4.45
CA ALA A 59 2.09 1.53 -3.50
C ALA A 59 0.67 2.09 -3.30
N SER A 60 0.52 3.42 -3.26
CA SER A 60 -0.78 4.08 -3.10
C SER A 60 -1.70 3.84 -4.30
N ASP A 61 -1.19 4.00 -5.51
CA ASP A 61 -1.96 3.82 -6.75
C ASP A 61 -2.28 2.35 -7.00
N TRP A 62 -1.33 1.45 -6.74
CA TRP A 62 -1.55 0.01 -6.81
C TRP A 62 -2.67 -0.42 -5.84
N GLY A 63 -2.69 0.12 -4.61
CA GLY A 63 -3.73 -0.19 -3.64
C GLY A 63 -5.14 0.20 -4.11
N ARG A 64 -5.29 1.33 -4.80
CA ARG A 64 -6.57 1.71 -5.41
C ARG A 64 -6.98 0.75 -6.52
N MET A 65 -6.04 0.40 -7.41
CA MET A 65 -6.29 -0.57 -8.48
C MET A 65 -6.67 -1.95 -7.94
N TRP A 66 -6.01 -2.40 -6.87
CA TRP A 66 -6.31 -3.68 -6.22
C TRP A 66 -7.74 -3.69 -5.68
N ILE A 67 -8.16 -2.62 -4.99
CA ILE A 67 -9.54 -2.47 -4.48
C ILE A 67 -10.54 -2.50 -5.63
N ASP A 68 -10.26 -1.77 -6.71
CA ASP A 68 -11.14 -1.71 -7.88
C ASP A 68 -11.33 -3.08 -8.55
N ASN A 69 -10.33 -3.96 -8.48
CA ASN A 69 -10.41 -5.32 -9.02
C ASN A 69 -10.96 -6.37 -8.03
N HIS A 70 -11.00 -6.07 -6.74
CA HIS A 70 -11.46 -6.99 -5.68
C HIS A 70 -12.90 -6.73 -5.20
N GLN A 71 -13.58 -5.75 -5.80
CA GLN A 71 -14.98 -5.41 -5.50
C GLN A 71 -15.95 -6.21 -6.39
#